data_AF-A0A9E3JDQ9-F1
#
_entry.id   AF-A0A9E3JDQ9-F1
#
_cell.length_a   1.000
_cell.length_b   1.000
_cell.length_c   1.000
_cell.angle_alpha   90.00
_cell.angle_beta   90.00
_cell.angle_gamma   90.00
#
_symmetry.space_group_name_H-M   'P 1'
#
loop_
_entity.id
_entity.type
_entity.pdbx_description
1 polymer ?
#
loop_
_entity_poly.entity_id
_entity_poly.type
_entity_poly.pdbx_seq_one_letter_code
_entity_poly.pdbx_strand_id
1 'polypeptide(L)' 'MKEPDANTNPPVDGSELIRFENVTKRFGSNTVLDRLNFSVDSGKHVTLIGPSG' A
#
# COMPACT_ATOMS: atom_id res chain seq x y z
N MET A 1 -1.70 8.55 29.73
CA MET A 1 -2.04 8.09 28.36
C MET A 1 -0.83 7.33 27.88
N LYS A 2 -0.91 5.99 27.82
CA LYS A 2 0.25 5.15 27.44
C LYS A 2 0.50 5.37 25.96
N GLU A 3 1.72 5.70 25.57
CA GLU A 3 2.08 5.74 24.15
C GLU A 3 1.84 4.34 23.57
N PRO A 4 1.24 4.22 22.37
CA PRO A 4 1.04 2.92 21.75
C PRO A 4 2.41 2.27 21.57
N ASP A 5 2.56 1.06 22.12
CA ASP A 5 3.79 0.28 22.02
C ASP A 5 4.14 0.15 20.51
N ALA A 6 5.31 0.63 20.08
CA ALA A 6 5.69 0.71 18.66
C ALA A 6 5.77 -0.65 17.93
N ASN A 7 5.61 -1.75 18.68
CA ASN A 7 5.63 -3.12 18.19
C ASN A 7 4.22 -3.73 18.04
N THR A 8 3.15 -2.94 18.22
CA THR A 8 1.77 -3.42 18.09
C THR A 8 1.28 -3.25 16.64
N ASN A 9 0.60 -4.26 16.10
CA ASN A 9 -0.04 -4.11 14.80
C ASN A 9 -1.09 -2.99 14.82
N PRO A 10 -1.30 -2.27 13.70
CA PRO A 10 -2.34 -1.25 13.60
C PRO A 10 -3.72 -1.81 13.96
N PRO A 11 -4.61 -1.01 14.59
CA PRO A 11 -5.98 -1.41 14.87
C PRO A 11 -6.73 -1.80 13.58
N VAL A 12 -7.54 -2.86 13.63
CA VAL A 12 -8.41 -3.30 12.52
C VAL A 12 -9.74 -2.56 12.56
N ASP A 13 -9.71 -1.26 12.28
CA ASP A 13 -10.84 -0.33 12.39
C ASP A 13 -11.36 0.17 11.03
N GLY A 14 -10.78 -0.32 9.92
CA GLY A 14 -11.12 0.13 8.57
C GLY A 14 -10.59 1.52 8.23
N SER A 15 -9.72 2.11 9.07
CA SER A 15 -8.99 3.33 8.71
C SER A 15 -7.99 3.06 7.57
N GLU A 16 -7.68 4.09 6.79
CA GLU A 16 -6.66 3.98 5.74
C GLU A 16 -5.27 3.73 6.36
N LEU A 17 -4.59 2.67 5.90
CA LEU A 17 -3.23 2.34 6.32
C LEU A 17 -2.18 2.69 5.28
N ILE A 18 -2.49 2.44 4.00
CA ILE A 18 -1.55 2.63 2.89
C ILE A 18 -2.25 3.46 1.82
N ARG A 19 -1.56 4.49 1.31
CA ARG A 19 -2.01 5.31 0.19
C ARG A 19 -0.89 5.42 -0.84
N PHE A 20 -1.20 5.04 -2.08
CA PHE A 20 -0.35 5.26 -3.24
C PHE A 20 -0.97 6.39 -4.04
N GLU A 21 -0.18 7.43 -4.31
CA GLU A 21 -0.58 8.54 -5.16
C GLU A 21 0.43 8.71 -6.29
N ASN A 22 -0.05 8.59 -7.52
CA ASN A 22 0.72 8.74 -8.75
C ASN A 22 2.04 7.94 -8.74
N VAL A 23 2.03 6.73 -8.18
CA VAL A 23 3.23 5.91 -8.04
C VAL A 23 3.63 5.34 -9.41
N THR A 24 4.85 5.64 -9.82
CA THR A 24 5.45 5.09 -11.05
C THR A 24 6.66 4.22 -10.68
N LYS A 25 6.67 2.97 -11.15
CA LYS A 25 7.79 2.02 -10.95
C LYS A 25 8.47 1.76 -12.29
N ARG A 26 9.79 1.93 -12.32
CA ARG A 26 10.63 1.71 -13.51
C ARG A 26 11.84 0.84 -13.22
N PHE A 27 12.24 0.06 -14.22
CA PHE A 27 13.53 -0.63 -14.29
C PHE A 27 14.31 -0.07 -15.49
N GLY A 28 15.24 0.86 -15.23
CA GLY A 28 15.88 1.64 -16.29
C GLY A 28 14.85 2.45 -17.06
N SER A 29 14.80 2.26 -18.38
CA SER A 29 13.81 2.90 -19.26
C SER A 29 12.44 2.21 -19.27
N ASN A 30 12.34 0.97 -18.77
CA ASN A 30 11.09 0.22 -18.77
C ASN A 30 10.18 0.67 -17.61
N THR A 31 8.97 1.11 -17.91
CA THR A 31 7.96 1.50 -16.89
C THR A 31 6.99 0.35 -16.67
N VAL A 32 7.00 -0.23 -15.46
CA VAL A 32 6.15 -1.38 -15.09
C VAL A 32 4.88 -0.97 -14.34
N LEU A 33 4.89 0.19 -13.69
CA LEU A 33 3.68 0.84 -13.18
C LEU A 33 3.76 2.32 -13.55
N ASP A 34 2.69 2.89 -14.07
CA ASP A 34 2.61 4.32 -14.40
C ASP A 34 1.42 4.97 -13.70
N ARG A 35 1.70 5.94 -12.82
CA ARG A 35 0.70 6.71 -12.05
C ARG A 35 -0.35 5.84 -11.36
N LEU A 36 0.10 4.80 -10.65
CA LEU A 36 -0.77 3.95 -9.84
C LEU A 36 -1.31 4.74 -8.63
N ASN A 37 -2.63 4.77 -8.48
CA ASN A 37 -3.35 5.41 -7.38
C ASN A 37 -4.26 4.38 -6.70
N PHE A 38 -3.97 4.02 -5.45
CA PHE A 38 -4.86 3.14 -4.65
C PHE A 38 -4.62 3.30 -3.15
N SER A 39 -5.53 2.78 -2.34
CA SER A 39 -5.35 2.70 -0.88
C SER A 39 -5.65 1.30 -0.36
N VAL A 40 -5.11 1.00 0.82
CA VAL A 40 -5.40 -0.20 1.60
C VAL A 40 -5.88 0.23 2.97
N ASP A 41 -7.10 -0.18 3.29
CA ASP A 41 -7.70 0.06 4.60
C ASP A 41 -7.33 -1.06 5.57
N SER A 42 -7.37 -0.75 6.87
CA SER A 42 -7.04 -1.70 7.92
C SER A 42 -7.96 -2.91 7.91
N GLY A 43 -7.36 -4.09 8.08
CA GLY A 43 -8.05 -5.38 8.00
C GLY A 43 -8.41 -5.86 6.60
N LYS A 44 -8.01 -5.13 5.54
CA LYS A 44 -8.25 -5.59 4.17
C LYS A 44 -7.06 -6.39 3.65
N HIS A 45 -7.37 -7.56 3.07
CA HIS A 45 -6.43 -8.29 2.24
C HIS A 45 -6.60 -7.86 0.78
N VAL A 46 -5.53 -7.33 0.19
CA VAL A 46 -5.52 -6.85 -1.20
C VAL A 46 -4.55 -7.70 -2.00
N THR A 47 -4.98 -8.12 -3.20
CA THR A 47 -4.12 -8.83 -4.15
C THR A 47 -3.94 -7.95 -5.38
N LEU A 48 -2.68 -7.68 -5.72
CA LEU A 48 -2.32 -7.04 -6.99
C LEU A 48 -1.99 -8.14 -8.00
N ILE A 49 -2.67 -8.11 -9.15
CA ILE A 49 -2.46 -9.06 -10.25
C ILE A 49 -1.95 -8.33 -11.50
N GLY A 50 -1.16 -9.02 -12.31
CA GLY A 50 -0.63 -8.52 -13.56
C GLY A 50 0.04 -9.63 -14.37
N PRO A 51 0.32 -9.39 -15.66
CA PRO A 51 1.15 -10.29 -16.46
C PRO A 51 2.54 -10.43 -15.84
N SER A 52 3.21 -11.55 -16.10
CA SER A 52 4.61 -11.74 -15.67
C SER A 52 5.52 -10.67 -16.28
N GLY A 53 6.27 -9.96 -15.43
CA GLY A 53 7.12 -8.84 -15.81
C GLY A 53 6.99 -7.68 -14.84
#